data_AF-A0A172YLH6-F1
#
_entry.id   AF-A0A172YLH6-F1
#
_cell.length_a   1.000
_cell.length_b   1.000
_cell.length_c   1.000
_cell.angle_alpha   90.00
_cell.angle_beta   90.00
_cell.angle_gamma   90.00
#
_symmetry.space_group_name_H-M   'P 1'
#
loop_
_entity.id
_entity.type
_entity.pdbx_description
1 polymer ?
#
loop_
_entity_poly.entity_id
_entity_poly.type
_entity_poly.pdbx_seq_one_letter_code
_entity_poly.pdbx_strand_id
1 'polypeptide(L)'
;MNSIIQMDYHTLDQQDHHSFFDLYDRNSFKQPVRTTWIEGWKIEYMAIARPDTLHMRPMVIIGGAFQNFNSYKYCVEQLFDAGPIILIDMPSMGANQQIKNAETGVSAGSLELEDIASMLGKWLEMMQLPKVSVLGMSLGSVVASCLADERPELVDRLILMGVMQKTRKSWRMLLEESIALMREGRMDEFGQAVILYLVNHARLKDTRMSPTAKRLFFKQMAEFSTVEQDRYEVNCTRLLRLTNVPIPKCKVLVACGQYDSFTLPHENANFALQCPDMQYVQIANADHVPQLQRRKETMHLFATFLRDEPVDQLEGIIPFTREQMQQIERRGEERIPVQDPERFLSHRHSDLILPSTIVDINFFGVLLEMNAGDAERAAEYPRDMALHLEDEQGEFKIECLIFEHNHHQVRALFKHGSFEIAERLGRFVELQKALLNAGQLVEAI
;
A
#
# COMPACT_ATOMS: atom_id res chain seq x y z
N MET A 1 17.32 19.16 66.37
CA MET A 1 16.34 18.40 65.57
C MET A 1 15.97 19.26 64.38
N ASN A 2 16.37 18.81 63.18
CA ASN A 2 15.66 18.93 61.90
C ASN A 2 16.67 18.57 60.81
N SER A 3 16.71 17.28 60.50
CA SER A 3 17.43 16.71 59.37
C SER A 3 16.66 17.06 58.10
N ILE A 4 17.30 17.77 57.18
CA ILE A 4 16.78 18.03 55.84
C ILE A 4 17.08 16.77 55.02
N ILE A 5 16.03 16.06 54.64
CA ILE A 5 16.11 14.95 53.68
C ILE A 5 16.17 15.58 52.29
N GLN A 6 17.37 15.57 51.69
CA GLN A 6 17.53 15.75 50.26
C GLN A 6 16.94 14.50 49.57
N MET A 7 15.82 14.66 48.87
CA MET A 7 15.31 13.66 47.94
C MET A 7 16.18 13.71 46.67
N ASP A 8 16.94 12.64 46.45
CA ASP A 8 17.63 12.37 45.20
C ASP A 8 16.61 12.21 44.05
N TYR A 9 16.36 13.29 43.33
CA TYR A 9 15.81 13.25 41.98
C TYR A 9 16.95 12.94 41.01
N HIS A 10 17.37 11.69 40.85
CA HIS A 10 18.12 11.20 39.68
C HIS A 10 18.42 9.71 39.85
N THR A 11 17.67 8.82 39.17
CA THR A 11 18.13 7.52 38.58
C THR A 11 17.01 6.52 38.21
N LEU A 12 15.73 6.80 38.48
CA LEU A 12 14.65 5.82 38.22
C LEU A 12 14.16 5.73 36.76
N ASP A 13 14.37 6.76 35.93
CA ASP A 13 13.84 6.82 34.55
C ASP A 13 14.58 5.90 33.54
N GLN A 14 15.85 5.57 33.79
CA GLN A 14 16.64 4.75 32.87
C GLN A 14 16.45 3.23 33.09
N GLN A 15 16.08 2.79 34.29
CA GLN A 15 15.96 1.36 34.59
C GLN A 15 14.73 0.71 33.92
N ASP A 16 13.60 1.42 33.82
CA ASP A 16 12.38 0.89 33.18
C ASP A 16 12.48 0.91 31.65
N HIS A 17 13.18 1.89 31.07
CA HIS A 17 13.37 1.94 29.62
C HIS A 17 14.18 0.74 29.09
N HIS A 18 15.13 0.24 29.87
CA HIS A 18 15.91 -0.96 29.55
C HIS A 18 15.13 -2.27 29.76
N SER A 19 14.11 -2.29 30.62
CA SER A 19 13.28 -3.48 30.87
C SER A 19 12.22 -3.70 29.78
N PHE A 20 11.86 -2.64 29.04
CA PHE A 20 10.89 -2.72 27.96
C PHE A 20 11.43 -3.40 26.69
N PHE A 21 12.72 -3.31 26.37
CA PHE A 21 13.27 -3.89 25.14
C PHE A 21 13.98 -5.21 25.40
N ASP A 22 13.59 -6.25 24.66
CA ASP A 22 14.33 -7.51 24.62
C ASP A 22 15.61 -7.32 23.80
N LEU A 23 16.73 -7.86 24.29
CA LEU A 23 17.97 -7.86 23.49
C LEU A 23 17.81 -8.78 22.28
N TYR A 24 18.12 -8.24 21.10
CA TYR A 24 17.93 -8.95 19.85
C TYR A 24 18.93 -10.11 19.71
N ASP A 25 18.40 -11.27 19.28
CA ASP A 25 19.16 -12.40 18.78
C ASP A 25 18.42 -13.09 17.63
N ARG A 26 19.06 -14.08 16.99
CA ARG A 26 18.51 -14.78 15.81
C ARG A 26 17.19 -15.53 16.06
N ASN A 27 16.84 -15.77 17.32
CA ASN A 27 15.62 -16.41 17.77
C ASN A 27 14.57 -15.43 18.29
N SER A 28 14.79 -14.11 18.31
CA SER A 28 13.79 -13.14 18.80
C SER A 28 12.44 -13.29 18.10
N PHE A 29 12.41 -13.56 16.79
CA PHE A 29 11.17 -13.82 16.02
C PHE A 29 10.51 -15.18 16.28
N LYS A 30 11.11 -16.04 17.10
CA LYS A 30 10.51 -17.30 17.58
C LYS A 30 9.88 -17.14 18.96
N GLN A 31 10.17 -16.04 19.66
CA GLN A 31 9.60 -15.77 20.97
C GLN A 31 8.11 -15.43 20.83
N PRO A 32 7.28 -15.73 21.85
CA PRO A 32 5.89 -15.33 21.85
C PRO A 32 5.79 -13.81 21.76
N VAL A 33 4.78 -13.33 21.03
CA VAL A 33 4.49 -11.89 20.93
C VAL A 33 4.05 -11.36 22.30
N ARG A 34 4.45 -10.13 22.61
CA ARG A 34 3.98 -9.44 23.82
C ARG A 34 2.60 -8.87 23.53
N THR A 35 1.79 -8.74 24.58
CA THR A 35 0.42 -8.23 24.45
C THR A 35 0.11 -7.18 25.51
N THR A 36 -0.67 -6.18 25.12
CA THR A 36 -1.30 -5.21 26.00
C THR A 36 -2.79 -5.16 25.64
N TRP A 37 -3.64 -5.00 26.65
CA TRP A 37 -5.08 -4.85 26.44
C TRP A 37 -5.52 -3.44 26.83
N ILE A 38 -6.32 -2.80 25.98
CA ILE A 38 -6.92 -1.49 26.21
C ILE A 38 -8.42 -1.63 25.91
N GLU A 39 -9.26 -1.52 26.93
CA GLU A 39 -10.73 -1.48 26.76
C GLU A 39 -11.27 -2.65 25.91
N GLY A 40 -10.84 -3.89 26.20
CA GLY A 40 -11.21 -5.10 25.46
C GLY A 40 -10.54 -5.29 24.09
N TRP A 41 -9.67 -4.38 23.66
CA TRP A 41 -8.85 -4.50 22.45
C TRP A 41 -7.44 -4.96 22.76
N LYS A 42 -6.96 -5.95 22.00
CA LYS A 42 -5.63 -6.51 22.12
C LYS A 42 -4.69 -5.79 21.18
N ILE A 43 -3.55 -5.38 21.70
CA ILE A 43 -2.38 -4.90 20.94
C ILE A 43 -1.31 -5.97 21.06
N GLU A 44 -0.80 -6.43 19.93
CA GLU A 44 0.33 -7.38 19.88
C GLU A 44 1.58 -6.63 19.43
N TYR A 45 2.72 -6.89 20.06
CA TYR A 45 3.97 -6.21 19.70
C TYR A 45 5.22 -7.04 19.97
N MET A 46 6.30 -6.66 19.31
CA MET A 46 7.67 -7.05 19.63
C MET A 46 8.49 -5.79 19.85
N ALA A 47 9.20 -5.71 20.98
CA ALA A 47 10.10 -4.61 21.29
C ALA A 47 11.52 -5.17 21.43
N ILE A 48 12.38 -4.87 20.45
CA ILE A 48 13.73 -5.46 20.33
C ILE A 48 14.79 -4.37 20.15
N ALA A 49 15.96 -4.57 20.74
CA ALA A 49 17.06 -3.62 20.66
C ALA A 49 18.43 -4.30 20.63
N ARG A 50 19.45 -3.57 20.18
CA ARG A 50 20.85 -3.91 20.49
C ARG A 50 21.29 -3.16 21.75
N PRO A 51 22.21 -3.73 22.55
CA PRO A 51 22.68 -3.07 23.78
C PRO A 51 23.20 -1.65 23.54
N ASP A 52 23.92 -1.44 22.44
CA ASP A 52 24.55 -0.17 22.10
C ASP A 52 23.57 0.88 21.57
N THR A 53 22.33 0.51 21.24
CA THR A 53 21.32 1.42 20.68
C THR A 53 20.16 1.69 21.65
N LEU A 54 20.12 1.05 22.83
CA LEU A 54 19.05 1.21 23.83
C LEU A 54 18.81 2.65 24.28
N HIS A 55 19.83 3.50 24.23
CA HIS A 55 19.75 4.91 24.62
C HIS A 55 19.18 5.81 23.52
N MET A 56 19.01 5.28 22.31
CA MET A 56 18.50 6.02 21.16
C MET A 56 16.98 6.05 21.16
N ARG A 57 16.42 6.96 20.37
CA ARG A 57 14.98 7.05 20.17
C ARG A 57 14.45 5.76 19.53
N PRO A 58 13.43 5.11 20.10
CA PRO A 58 12.85 3.92 19.50
C PRO A 58 12.01 4.28 18.27
N MET A 59 11.93 3.34 17.34
CA MET A 59 11.07 3.42 16.18
C MET A 59 9.90 2.44 16.28
N VAL A 60 8.71 2.91 15.97
CA VAL A 60 7.48 2.11 15.88
C VAL A 60 7.18 1.84 14.43
N ILE A 61 7.05 0.56 14.07
CA ILE A 61 6.78 0.11 12.71
C ILE A 61 5.36 -0.44 12.65
N ILE A 62 4.52 0.23 11.85
CA ILE A 62 3.14 -0.15 11.58
C ILE A 62 3.08 -0.75 10.18
N GLY A 63 2.87 -2.06 10.11
CA GLY A 63 2.79 -2.79 8.86
C GLY A 63 1.59 -2.39 7.99
N GLY A 64 1.75 -2.53 6.69
CA GLY A 64 0.66 -2.48 5.73
C GLY A 64 -0.15 -3.77 5.68
N ALA A 65 -1.08 -3.83 4.73
CA ALA A 65 -1.84 -5.05 4.47
C ALA A 65 -0.90 -6.23 4.18
N PHE A 66 -1.26 -7.41 4.70
CA PHE A 66 -0.53 -8.67 4.52
C PHE A 66 0.88 -8.74 5.13
N GLN A 67 1.30 -7.72 5.87
CA GLN A 67 2.57 -7.73 6.60
C GLN A 67 2.34 -8.15 8.05
N ASN A 68 3.29 -8.84 8.67
CA ASN A 68 3.32 -9.12 10.10
C ASN A 68 4.77 -9.06 10.59
N PHE A 69 5.03 -9.41 11.85
CA PHE A 69 6.40 -9.34 12.38
C PHE A 69 7.41 -10.16 11.57
N ASN A 70 7.03 -11.34 11.06
CA ASN A 70 7.93 -12.16 10.24
C ASN A 70 8.29 -11.51 8.90
N SER A 71 7.52 -10.54 8.41
CA SER A 71 7.88 -9.76 7.23
C SER A 71 9.20 -9.00 7.39
N TYR A 72 9.60 -8.69 8.64
CA TYR A 72 10.82 -7.94 8.95
C TYR A 72 11.99 -8.81 9.40
N LYS A 73 11.77 -10.10 9.63
CA LYS A 73 12.76 -11.03 10.20
C LYS A 73 14.14 -10.97 9.53
N TYR A 74 14.16 -10.79 8.20
CA TYR A 74 15.38 -10.80 7.40
C TYR A 74 15.93 -9.41 7.08
N CYS A 75 15.36 -8.36 7.66
CA CYS A 75 15.72 -6.98 7.32
C CYS A 75 15.77 -6.02 8.51
N VAL A 76 15.19 -6.41 9.65
CA VAL A 76 15.16 -5.60 10.88
C VAL A 76 16.55 -5.23 11.38
N GLU A 77 17.55 -6.11 11.16
CA GLU A 77 18.93 -5.86 11.58
C GLU A 77 19.51 -4.59 10.96
N GLN A 78 19.09 -4.24 9.74
CA GLN A 78 19.55 -3.04 9.02
C GLN A 78 19.05 -1.74 9.65
N LEU A 79 18.04 -1.81 10.52
CA LEU A 79 17.44 -0.65 11.16
C LEU A 79 18.01 -0.40 12.57
N PHE A 80 18.71 -1.35 13.19
CA PHE A 80 19.15 -1.18 14.58
C PHE A 80 20.12 -0.03 14.79
N ASP A 81 20.95 0.29 13.79
CA ASP A 81 21.86 1.43 13.87
C ASP A 81 21.10 2.77 13.97
N ALA A 82 19.79 2.77 13.69
CA ALA A 82 18.92 3.92 13.88
C ALA A 82 18.11 3.90 15.20
N GLY A 83 18.24 2.85 16.02
CA GLY A 83 17.66 2.76 17.37
C GLY A 83 16.91 1.46 17.66
N PRO A 84 16.30 1.35 18.86
CA PRO A 84 15.43 0.23 19.24
C PRO A 84 14.19 0.17 18.35
N ILE A 85 13.64 -1.04 18.15
CA ILE A 85 12.57 -1.29 17.19
C ILE A 85 11.36 -1.89 17.91
N ILE A 86 10.19 -1.32 17.61
CA ILE A 86 8.89 -1.80 18.05
C ILE A 86 8.10 -2.19 16.80
N LEU A 87 7.85 -3.48 16.59
CA LEU A 87 6.89 -3.96 15.61
C LEU A 87 5.54 -4.10 16.31
N ILE A 88 4.47 -3.53 15.76
CA ILE A 88 3.16 -3.49 16.43
C ILE A 88 2.02 -3.86 15.48
N ASP A 89 1.14 -4.73 15.97
CA ASP A 89 -0.06 -5.21 15.28
C ASP A 89 -1.31 -4.84 16.09
N MET A 90 -2.00 -3.81 15.59
CA MET A 90 -3.25 -3.28 16.14
C MET A 90 -4.44 -4.22 15.87
N PRO A 91 -5.60 -4.06 16.52
CA PRO A 91 -6.76 -4.92 16.27
C PRO A 91 -7.08 -5.10 14.78
N SER A 92 -7.23 -6.36 14.37
CA SER A 92 -7.40 -6.86 12.99
C SER A 92 -6.24 -6.57 12.01
N MET A 93 -5.16 -5.91 12.42
CA MET A 93 -3.98 -5.62 11.59
C MET A 93 -2.87 -6.65 11.83
N GLY A 94 -1.98 -6.81 10.85
CA GLY A 94 -0.83 -7.71 10.96
C GLY A 94 -1.10 -9.19 11.21
N ALA A 95 -0.63 -9.75 12.32
CA ALA A 95 -0.97 -11.08 12.81
C ALA A 95 -2.14 -11.08 13.82
N ASN A 96 -2.61 -9.90 14.25
CA ASN A 96 -3.65 -9.77 15.26
C ASN A 96 -5.00 -10.26 14.72
N GLN A 97 -5.41 -11.42 15.20
CA GLN A 97 -6.63 -12.12 14.78
C GLN A 97 -7.93 -11.58 15.40
N GLN A 98 -7.87 -10.51 16.20
CA GLN A 98 -9.05 -9.99 16.86
C GLN A 98 -10.01 -9.30 15.87
N ILE A 99 -11.19 -9.91 15.68
CA ILE A 99 -12.29 -9.36 14.86
C ILE A 99 -13.47 -8.83 15.69
N LYS A 100 -13.48 -9.09 17.00
CA LYS A 100 -14.46 -8.56 17.96
C LYS A 100 -13.79 -8.13 19.25
N ASN A 101 -14.28 -7.05 19.84
CA ASN A 101 -13.88 -6.60 21.16
C ASN A 101 -14.20 -7.69 22.21
N ALA A 102 -13.26 -7.96 23.12
CA ALA A 102 -13.40 -9.05 24.08
C ALA A 102 -14.43 -8.78 25.19
N GLU A 103 -14.71 -7.50 25.48
CA GLU A 103 -15.60 -7.09 26.56
C GLU A 103 -17.01 -6.76 26.05
N THR A 104 -17.11 -6.05 24.92
CA THR A 104 -18.37 -5.55 24.38
C THR A 104 -18.93 -6.38 23.22
N GLY A 105 -18.11 -7.23 22.60
CA GLY A 105 -18.48 -8.00 21.40
C GLY A 105 -18.60 -7.17 20.11
N VAL A 106 -18.33 -5.86 20.16
CA VAL A 106 -18.36 -4.95 19.01
C VAL A 106 -17.34 -5.38 17.96
N SER A 107 -17.71 -5.33 16.67
CA SER A 107 -16.82 -5.68 15.56
C SER A 107 -15.60 -4.75 15.49
N ALA A 108 -14.42 -5.31 15.23
CA ALA A 108 -13.21 -4.53 14.92
C ALA A 108 -13.43 -3.61 13.71
N GLY A 109 -14.34 -3.96 12.80
CA GLY A 109 -14.71 -3.13 11.66
C GLY A 109 -15.38 -1.79 12.02
N SER A 110 -15.76 -1.59 13.28
CA SER A 110 -16.24 -0.30 13.80
C SER A 110 -15.12 0.68 14.18
N LEU A 111 -13.89 0.19 14.38
CA LEU A 111 -12.73 1.05 14.60
C LEU A 111 -12.33 1.68 13.27
N GLU A 112 -12.37 3.01 13.20
CA GLU A 112 -11.76 3.77 12.11
C GLU A 112 -10.24 3.88 12.31
N LEU A 113 -9.52 4.42 11.31
CA LEU A 113 -8.06 4.48 11.35
C LEU A 113 -7.55 5.47 12.41
N GLU A 114 -8.33 6.52 12.67
CA GLU A 114 -8.18 7.48 13.75
C GLU A 114 -8.36 6.82 15.12
N ASP A 115 -9.35 5.93 15.30
CA ASP A 115 -9.53 5.19 16.57
C ASP A 115 -8.32 4.29 16.86
N ILE A 116 -7.76 3.67 15.82
CA ILE A 116 -6.54 2.86 15.93
C ILE A 116 -5.33 3.74 16.29
N ALA A 117 -5.21 4.93 15.69
CA ALA A 117 -4.13 5.87 16.00
C ALA A 117 -4.22 6.40 17.45
N SER A 118 -5.43 6.75 17.90
CA SER A 118 -5.71 7.15 19.28
C SER A 118 -5.34 6.03 20.27
N MET A 119 -5.70 4.79 19.94
CA MET A 119 -5.32 3.61 20.74
C MET A 119 -3.79 3.42 20.79
N LEU A 120 -3.10 3.64 19.68
CA LEU A 120 -1.63 3.59 19.64
C LEU A 120 -1.01 4.71 20.48
N GLY A 121 -1.55 5.93 20.42
CA GLY A 121 -1.12 7.04 21.28
C GLY A 121 -1.25 6.71 22.77
N LYS A 122 -2.42 6.19 23.19
CA LYS A 122 -2.63 5.70 24.56
C LYS A 122 -1.62 4.60 24.94
N TRP A 123 -1.36 3.66 24.04
CA TRP A 123 -0.39 2.59 24.28
C TRP A 123 1.03 3.12 24.48
N LEU A 124 1.47 4.09 23.68
CA LEU A 124 2.79 4.73 23.84
C LEU A 124 2.94 5.42 25.21
N GLU A 125 1.89 6.09 25.69
CA GLU A 125 1.87 6.68 27.03
C GLU A 125 1.96 5.62 28.12
N MET A 126 1.18 4.54 28.01
CA MET A 126 1.21 3.43 28.96
C MET A 126 2.58 2.77 29.05
N MET A 127 3.28 2.65 27.91
CA MET A 127 4.63 2.09 27.85
C MET A 127 5.73 3.11 28.22
N GLN A 128 5.34 4.34 28.60
CA GLN A 128 6.26 5.42 28.95
C GLN A 128 7.27 5.72 27.83
N LEU A 129 6.78 5.79 26.59
CA LEU A 129 7.55 6.12 25.39
C LEU A 129 7.23 7.56 24.98
N PRO A 130 7.85 8.58 25.61
CA PRO A 130 7.43 9.97 25.48
C PRO A 130 7.67 10.55 24.08
N LYS A 131 8.55 9.94 23.28
CA LYS A 131 8.80 10.35 21.90
C LYS A 131 9.40 9.24 21.05
N VAL A 132 8.79 8.94 19.90
CA VAL A 132 9.19 7.86 18.99
C VAL A 132 9.35 8.34 17.56
N SER A 133 10.16 7.63 16.77
CA SER A 133 10.08 7.71 15.31
C SER A 133 9.02 6.72 14.82
N VAL A 134 8.27 7.04 13.77
CA VAL A 134 7.19 6.15 13.29
C VAL A 134 7.40 5.83 11.81
N LEU A 135 7.26 4.56 11.45
CA LEU A 135 7.29 4.08 10.08
C LEU A 135 5.96 3.39 9.77
N GLY A 136 5.20 3.96 8.84
CA GLY A 136 3.94 3.39 8.36
C GLY A 136 4.02 3.00 6.89
N MET A 137 3.63 1.77 6.56
CA MET A 137 3.56 1.29 5.18
C MET A 137 2.13 1.06 4.74
N SER A 138 1.74 1.54 3.55
CA SER A 138 0.42 1.35 2.94
C SER A 138 -0.69 1.67 3.96
N LEU A 139 -1.53 0.72 4.37
CA LEU A 139 -2.50 0.90 5.46
C LEU A 139 -1.91 1.52 6.74
N GLY A 140 -0.73 1.06 7.17
CA GLY A 140 -0.04 1.58 8.35
C GLY A 140 0.43 3.04 8.19
N SER A 141 0.61 3.52 6.95
CA SER A 141 0.93 4.93 6.70
C SER A 141 -0.20 5.87 7.11
N VAL A 142 -1.46 5.43 6.95
CA VAL A 142 -2.62 6.22 7.37
C VAL A 142 -2.68 6.32 8.89
N VAL A 143 -2.55 5.18 9.59
CA VAL A 143 -2.52 5.15 11.06
C VAL A 143 -1.38 6.01 11.61
N ALA A 144 -0.19 5.92 11.01
CA ALA A 144 0.96 6.71 11.41
C ALA A 144 0.74 8.22 11.19
N SER A 145 0.06 8.60 10.11
CA SER A 145 -0.32 9.99 9.83
C SER A 145 -1.34 10.52 10.83
N CYS A 146 -2.37 9.72 11.16
CA CYS A 146 -3.36 10.08 12.18
C CYS A 146 -2.71 10.24 13.55
N LEU A 147 -1.79 9.34 13.94
CA LEU A 147 -1.06 9.47 15.21
C LEU A 147 -0.26 10.78 15.26
N ALA A 148 0.43 11.13 14.18
CA ALA A 148 1.24 12.35 14.14
C ALA A 148 0.41 13.64 14.13
N ASP A 149 -0.85 13.59 13.69
CA ASP A 149 -1.79 14.70 13.74
C ASP A 149 -2.47 14.84 15.10
N GLU A 150 -2.94 13.73 15.68
CA GLU A 150 -3.62 13.68 16.97
C GLU A 150 -2.66 13.92 18.15
N ARG A 151 -1.45 13.36 18.07
CA ARG A 151 -0.44 13.31 19.15
C ARG A 151 0.95 13.76 18.65
N PRO A 152 1.09 14.99 18.09
CA PRO A 152 2.34 15.46 17.51
C PRO A 152 3.52 15.48 18.51
N GLU A 153 3.25 15.57 19.80
CA GLU A 153 4.25 15.54 20.87
C GLU A 153 4.94 14.17 21.01
N LEU A 154 4.26 13.08 20.63
CA LEU A 154 4.80 11.72 20.70
C LEU A 154 5.65 11.35 19.48
N VAL A 155 5.58 12.11 18.38
CA VAL A 155 6.23 11.76 17.11
C VAL A 155 7.41 12.69 16.81
N ASP A 156 8.61 12.14 16.72
CA ASP A 156 9.81 12.87 16.32
C ASP A 156 9.89 13.08 14.82
N ARG A 157 9.76 11.99 14.08
CA ARG A 157 9.82 11.93 12.62
C ARG A 157 9.02 10.76 12.11
N LEU A 158 8.64 10.86 10.85
CA LEU A 158 7.70 9.95 10.23
C LEU A 158 8.23 9.46 8.88
N ILE A 159 8.11 8.17 8.62
CA ILE A 159 8.29 7.59 7.29
C ILE A 159 6.94 7.05 6.84
N LEU A 160 6.44 7.54 5.70
CA LEU A 160 5.21 7.09 5.08
C LEU A 160 5.52 6.47 3.72
N MET A 161 5.31 5.17 3.58
CA MET A 161 5.52 4.48 2.31
C MET A 161 4.18 4.10 1.67
N GLY A 162 3.88 4.61 0.48
CA GLY A 162 2.64 4.31 -0.25
C GLY A 162 1.40 4.96 0.36
N VAL A 163 1.47 6.28 0.61
CA VAL A 163 0.38 7.10 1.17
C VAL A 163 -0.32 7.91 0.06
N MET A 164 -1.62 8.12 0.20
CA MET A 164 -2.38 9.06 -0.63
C MET A 164 -3.29 9.89 0.27
N GLN A 165 -3.43 11.19 0.01
CA GLN A 165 -4.32 12.04 0.82
C GLN A 165 -5.79 11.64 0.68
N LYS A 166 -6.23 11.38 -0.56
CA LYS A 166 -7.62 11.08 -0.91
C LYS A 166 -7.66 9.82 -1.76
N THR A 167 -8.68 9.00 -1.53
CA THR A 167 -8.87 7.75 -2.28
C THR A 167 -9.51 8.03 -3.64
N ARG A 168 -8.82 7.68 -4.73
CA ARG A 168 -9.35 7.83 -6.09
C ARG A 168 -10.48 6.81 -6.36
N LYS A 169 -11.48 7.19 -7.17
CA LYS A 169 -12.63 6.32 -7.49
C LYS A 169 -12.20 4.96 -8.05
N SER A 170 -11.26 4.96 -8.99
CA SER A 170 -10.73 3.75 -9.61
C SER A 170 -10.10 2.78 -8.59
N TRP A 171 -9.34 3.29 -7.62
CA TRP A 171 -8.74 2.50 -6.54
C TRP A 171 -9.78 1.89 -5.62
N ARG A 172 -10.81 2.65 -5.26
CA ARG A 172 -11.92 2.17 -4.43
C ARG A 172 -12.64 1.00 -5.11
N MET A 173 -12.87 1.10 -6.42
CA MET A 173 -13.47 0.01 -7.20
C MET A 173 -12.60 -1.26 -7.20
N LEU A 174 -11.26 -1.15 -7.23
CA LEU A 174 -10.39 -2.33 -7.11
C LEU A 174 -10.53 -3.04 -5.77
N LEU A 175 -10.62 -2.26 -4.67
CA LEU A 175 -10.87 -2.82 -3.34
C LEU A 175 -12.25 -3.46 -3.24
N GLU A 176 -13.30 -2.77 -3.69
CA GLU A 176 -14.68 -3.28 -3.72
C GLU A 176 -14.78 -4.59 -4.51
N GLU A 177 -14.12 -4.67 -5.66
CA GLU A 177 -14.07 -5.88 -6.48
C GLU A 177 -13.36 -7.02 -5.76
N SER A 178 -12.22 -6.75 -5.11
CA SER A 178 -11.50 -7.78 -4.35
C SER A 178 -12.34 -8.32 -3.18
N ILE A 179 -13.11 -7.47 -2.50
CA ILE A 179 -14.05 -7.89 -1.45
C ILE A 179 -15.17 -8.75 -2.04
N ALA A 180 -15.72 -8.37 -3.20
CA ALA A 180 -16.77 -9.13 -3.85
C ALA A 180 -16.30 -10.54 -4.24
N LEU A 181 -15.13 -10.67 -4.87
CA LEU A 181 -14.53 -11.97 -5.21
C LEU A 181 -14.35 -12.86 -3.98
N MET A 182 -13.86 -12.28 -2.88
CA MET A 182 -13.68 -13.01 -1.62
C MET A 182 -15.02 -13.46 -1.03
N ARG A 183 -16.04 -12.59 -0.96
CA ARG A 183 -17.38 -12.91 -0.44
C ARG A 183 -18.11 -13.95 -1.29
N GLU A 184 -17.85 -13.98 -2.60
CA GLU A 184 -18.35 -14.99 -3.54
C GLU A 184 -17.63 -16.35 -3.40
N GLY A 185 -16.59 -16.44 -2.56
CA GLY A 185 -15.79 -17.66 -2.39
C GLY A 185 -14.84 -17.95 -3.56
N ARG A 186 -14.64 -16.99 -4.48
CA ARG A 186 -13.75 -17.10 -5.65
C ARG A 186 -12.29 -16.83 -5.24
N MET A 187 -11.79 -17.62 -4.29
CA MET A 187 -10.51 -17.36 -3.61
C MET A 187 -9.28 -17.41 -4.53
N ASP A 188 -9.31 -18.26 -5.56
CA ASP A 188 -8.24 -18.31 -6.57
C ASP A 188 -8.17 -16.97 -7.32
N GLU A 189 -9.29 -16.51 -7.88
CA GLU A 189 -9.39 -15.24 -8.59
C GLU A 189 -9.11 -14.03 -7.68
N PHE A 190 -9.59 -14.05 -6.44
CA PHE A 190 -9.24 -13.07 -5.42
C PHE A 190 -7.72 -12.98 -5.24
N GLY A 191 -7.04 -14.12 -5.07
CA GLY A 191 -5.60 -14.16 -4.89
C GLY A 191 -4.84 -13.63 -6.11
N GLN A 192 -5.31 -13.94 -7.32
CA GLN A 192 -4.73 -13.41 -8.55
C GLN A 192 -4.94 -11.90 -8.65
N ALA A 193 -6.15 -11.41 -8.35
CA ALA A 193 -6.52 -10.00 -8.40
C ALA A 193 -5.68 -9.15 -7.44
N VAL A 194 -5.54 -9.57 -6.18
CA VAL A 194 -4.73 -8.85 -5.18
C VAL A 194 -3.29 -8.66 -5.69
N ILE A 195 -2.69 -9.69 -6.29
CA ILE A 195 -1.33 -9.58 -6.84
C ILE A 195 -1.31 -8.66 -8.05
N LEU A 196 -2.28 -8.79 -8.96
CA LEU A 196 -2.35 -7.95 -10.16
C LEU A 196 -2.57 -6.47 -9.82
N TYR A 197 -3.15 -6.16 -8.66
CA TYR A 197 -3.33 -4.80 -8.18
C TYR A 197 -2.09 -4.23 -7.46
N LEU A 198 -1.38 -5.05 -6.68
CA LEU A 198 -0.22 -4.60 -5.89
C LEU A 198 1.10 -4.69 -6.65
N VAL A 199 1.23 -5.64 -7.58
CA VAL A 199 2.43 -5.82 -8.40
C VAL A 199 2.15 -5.27 -9.79
N ASN A 200 2.95 -4.30 -10.23
CA ASN A 200 2.77 -3.69 -11.54
C ASN A 200 3.21 -4.67 -12.63
N HIS A 201 2.22 -5.33 -13.25
CA HIS A 201 2.47 -6.37 -14.25
C HIS A 201 3.04 -5.84 -15.56
N ALA A 202 2.75 -4.58 -15.90
CA ALA A 202 3.34 -3.91 -17.05
C ALA A 202 4.86 -3.65 -16.88
N ARG A 203 5.36 -3.72 -15.63
CA ARG A 203 6.74 -3.42 -15.25
C ARG A 203 7.47 -4.59 -14.60
N LEU A 204 7.00 -5.84 -14.78
CA LEU A 204 7.65 -7.02 -14.16
C LEU A 204 9.13 -7.18 -14.54
N LYS A 205 9.48 -6.83 -15.78
CA LYS A 205 10.88 -6.86 -16.26
C LYS A 205 11.74 -5.88 -15.46
N ASP A 206 11.20 -4.69 -15.15
CA ASP A 206 11.90 -3.64 -14.41
C ASP A 206 11.96 -3.95 -12.91
N THR A 207 10.83 -4.32 -12.30
CA THR A 207 10.74 -4.57 -10.86
C THR A 207 11.45 -5.86 -10.44
N ARG A 208 11.60 -6.82 -11.36
CA ARG A 208 12.28 -8.10 -11.15
C ARG A 208 11.72 -8.89 -9.96
N MET A 209 10.40 -8.83 -9.77
CA MET A 209 9.73 -9.62 -8.76
C MET A 209 10.00 -11.11 -9.01
N SER A 210 10.58 -11.81 -8.02
CA SER A 210 10.93 -13.23 -8.16
C SER A 210 9.67 -14.06 -8.43
N PRO A 211 9.70 -15.01 -9.39
CA PRO A 211 8.59 -15.93 -9.62
C PRO A 211 8.19 -16.71 -8.35
N THR A 212 9.17 -17.09 -7.53
CA THR A 212 8.93 -17.75 -6.25
C THR A 212 8.20 -16.84 -5.28
N ALA A 213 8.60 -15.57 -5.18
CA ALA A 213 7.95 -14.60 -4.31
C ALA A 213 6.51 -14.34 -4.77
N LYS A 214 6.28 -14.15 -6.08
CA LYS A 214 4.93 -14.01 -6.67
C LYS A 214 4.05 -15.22 -6.35
N ARG A 215 4.57 -16.45 -6.53
CA ARG A 215 3.84 -17.69 -6.24
C ARG A 215 3.52 -17.86 -4.75
N LEU A 216 4.46 -17.56 -3.86
CA LEU A 216 4.21 -17.64 -2.41
C LEU A 216 3.20 -16.60 -1.96
N PHE A 217 3.29 -15.38 -2.49
CA PHE A 217 2.30 -14.34 -2.21
C PHE A 217 0.91 -14.77 -2.70
N PHE A 218 0.84 -15.39 -3.88
CA PHE A 218 -0.42 -15.87 -4.45
C PHE A 218 -1.05 -16.92 -3.56
N LYS A 219 -0.26 -17.94 -3.21
CA LYS A 219 -0.68 -19.02 -2.33
C LYS A 219 -1.19 -18.48 -1.00
N GLN A 220 -0.50 -17.51 -0.42
CA GLN A 220 -0.93 -16.87 0.83
C GLN A 220 -2.32 -16.25 0.70
N MET A 221 -2.61 -15.53 -0.39
CA MET A 221 -3.92 -14.87 -0.58
C MET A 221 -5.03 -15.88 -0.90
N ALA A 222 -4.75 -16.85 -1.78
CA ALA A 222 -5.73 -17.84 -2.22
C ALA A 222 -6.12 -18.84 -1.11
N GLU A 223 -5.25 -19.03 -0.10
CA GLU A 223 -5.47 -19.95 1.02
C GLU A 223 -5.89 -19.25 2.32
N PHE A 224 -6.43 -18.02 2.26
CA PHE A 224 -6.90 -17.34 3.45
C PHE A 224 -7.92 -18.16 4.25
N SER A 225 -7.61 -18.31 5.52
CA SER A 225 -8.56 -18.78 6.53
C SER A 225 -9.74 -17.80 6.67
N THR A 226 -10.84 -18.26 7.25
CA THR A 226 -12.01 -17.41 7.53
C THR A 226 -11.64 -16.15 8.32
N VAL A 227 -10.75 -16.27 9.31
CA VAL A 227 -10.29 -15.12 10.10
C VAL A 227 -9.48 -14.14 9.25
N GLU A 228 -8.66 -14.62 8.31
CA GLU A 228 -7.91 -13.73 7.40
C GLU A 228 -8.85 -13.01 6.42
N GLN A 229 -9.89 -13.70 5.95
CA GLN A 229 -10.93 -13.09 5.10
C GLN A 229 -11.68 -11.98 5.86
N ASP A 230 -12.12 -12.25 7.10
CA ASP A 230 -12.79 -11.26 7.95
C ASP A 230 -11.89 -10.04 8.19
N ARG A 231 -10.60 -10.26 8.45
CA ARG A 231 -9.62 -9.19 8.64
C ARG A 231 -9.39 -8.39 7.36
N TYR A 232 -9.29 -9.06 6.22
CA TYR A 232 -9.15 -8.40 4.93
C TYR A 232 -10.36 -7.49 4.67
N GLU A 233 -11.58 -8.01 4.85
CA GLU A 233 -12.82 -7.25 4.70
C GLU A 233 -12.85 -6.03 5.63
N VAL A 234 -12.54 -6.22 6.91
CA VAL A 234 -12.50 -5.15 7.91
C VAL A 234 -11.55 -4.04 7.48
N ASN A 235 -10.31 -4.38 7.13
CA ASN A 235 -9.29 -3.37 6.78
C ASN A 235 -9.59 -2.67 5.45
N CYS A 236 -10.05 -3.40 4.42
CA CYS A 236 -10.44 -2.79 3.15
C CYS A 236 -11.67 -1.90 3.30
N THR A 237 -12.65 -2.29 4.12
CA THR A 237 -13.83 -1.45 4.35
C THR A 237 -13.48 -0.17 5.13
N ARG A 238 -12.55 -0.23 6.09
CA ARG A 238 -12.00 0.99 6.73
C ARG A 238 -11.37 1.93 5.71
N LEU A 239 -10.51 1.38 4.84
CA LEU A 239 -9.89 2.12 3.75
C LEU A 239 -10.91 2.74 2.78
N LEU A 240 -12.03 2.06 2.54
CA LEU A 240 -13.13 2.61 1.74
C LEU A 240 -13.90 3.71 2.49
N ARG A 241 -13.97 3.72 3.82
CA ARG A 241 -14.62 4.82 4.56
C ARG A 241 -13.72 6.04 4.72
N LEU A 242 -12.40 5.88 4.54
CA LEU A 242 -11.42 6.96 4.61
C LEU A 242 -11.74 8.08 3.59
N THR A 243 -11.87 9.30 4.10
CA THR A 243 -12.14 10.50 3.31
C THR A 243 -10.88 11.32 3.04
N ASN A 244 -10.01 11.44 4.04
CA ASN A 244 -8.79 12.23 4.01
C ASN A 244 -7.76 11.63 4.97
N VAL A 245 -6.50 11.56 4.55
CA VAL A 245 -5.36 11.31 5.45
C VAL A 245 -4.85 12.65 5.98
N PRO A 246 -4.77 12.85 7.31
CA PRO A 246 -4.31 14.11 7.89
C PRO A 246 -2.84 14.37 7.54
N ILE A 247 -2.45 15.66 7.52
CA ILE A 247 -1.11 16.11 7.08
C ILE A 247 -0.21 16.31 8.32
N PRO A 248 0.82 15.46 8.53
CA PRO A 248 1.73 15.58 9.65
C PRO A 248 2.53 16.88 9.59
N LYS A 249 2.81 17.44 10.77
CA LYS A 249 3.61 18.66 10.94
C LYS A 249 5.08 18.39 11.31
N CYS A 250 5.39 17.17 11.73
CA CYS A 250 6.76 16.74 12.04
C CYS A 250 7.56 16.49 10.75
N LYS A 251 8.87 16.22 10.91
CA LYS A 251 9.76 15.86 9.81
C LYS A 251 9.29 14.54 9.18
N VAL A 252 8.96 14.56 7.90
CA VAL A 252 8.40 13.40 7.19
C VAL A 252 9.21 13.02 5.95
N LEU A 253 9.45 11.72 5.78
CA LEU A 253 9.86 11.12 4.51
C LEU A 253 8.64 10.43 3.91
N VAL A 254 8.24 10.86 2.72
CA VAL A 254 7.25 10.16 1.91
C VAL A 254 7.98 9.38 0.82
N ALA A 255 7.69 8.09 0.71
CA ALA A 255 8.35 7.22 -0.27
C ALA A 255 7.33 6.32 -0.99
N CYS A 256 7.63 5.93 -2.24
CA CYS A 256 6.89 4.89 -2.94
C CYS A 256 7.80 4.18 -3.95
N GLY A 257 7.36 3.04 -4.49
CA GLY A 257 8.02 2.48 -5.66
C GLY A 257 7.85 3.40 -6.88
N GLN A 258 8.89 3.47 -7.72
CA GLN A 258 8.86 4.19 -8.99
C GLN A 258 7.66 3.81 -9.88
N TYR A 259 7.27 2.53 -9.86
CA TYR A 259 6.24 1.93 -10.69
C TYR A 259 5.00 1.52 -9.88
N ASP A 260 4.80 2.10 -8.69
CA ASP A 260 3.63 1.80 -7.86
C ASP A 260 2.34 2.16 -8.59
N SER A 261 1.57 1.14 -8.99
CA SER A 261 0.27 1.29 -9.66
C SER A 261 -0.91 1.33 -8.69
N PHE A 262 -0.68 1.05 -7.40
CA PHE A 262 -1.71 0.98 -6.38
C PHE A 262 -1.85 2.31 -5.64
N THR A 263 -0.73 2.85 -5.13
CA THR A 263 -0.63 4.21 -4.58
C THR A 263 0.33 5.01 -5.45
N LEU A 264 -0.22 5.74 -6.41
CA LEU A 264 0.56 6.27 -7.52
C LEU A 264 1.63 7.25 -7.03
N PRO A 265 2.80 7.35 -7.70
CA PRO A 265 3.84 8.29 -7.31
C PRO A 265 3.36 9.73 -7.23
N HIS A 266 2.49 10.16 -8.16
CA HIS A 266 1.89 11.49 -8.12
C HIS A 266 0.99 11.71 -6.88
N GLU A 267 0.30 10.67 -6.39
CA GLU A 267 -0.55 10.76 -5.19
C GLU A 267 0.30 10.93 -3.93
N ASN A 268 1.39 10.17 -3.84
CA ASN A 268 2.37 10.29 -2.76
C ASN A 268 3.05 11.67 -2.78
N ALA A 269 3.46 12.15 -3.95
CA ALA A 269 4.08 13.46 -4.11
C ALA A 269 3.11 14.59 -3.73
N ASN A 270 1.84 14.51 -4.15
CA ASN A 270 0.81 15.47 -3.78
C ASN A 270 0.53 15.50 -2.28
N PHE A 271 0.59 14.35 -1.60
CA PHE A 271 0.53 14.29 -0.14
C PHE A 271 1.75 14.99 0.48
N ALA A 272 2.96 14.61 0.06
CA ALA A 272 4.21 15.14 0.57
C ALA A 272 4.33 16.67 0.43
N LEU A 273 3.88 17.24 -0.69
CA LEU A 273 3.90 18.70 -0.91
C LEU A 273 3.14 19.51 0.16
N GLN A 274 2.16 18.90 0.82
CA GLN A 274 1.36 19.55 1.86
C GLN A 274 2.05 19.53 3.24
N CYS A 275 3.00 18.63 3.44
CA CYS A 275 3.79 18.57 4.66
C CYS A 275 4.81 19.73 4.71
N PRO A 276 4.92 20.44 5.86
CA PRO A 276 5.80 21.60 5.99
C PRO A 276 7.29 21.22 5.95
N ASP A 277 7.69 20.16 6.65
CA ASP A 277 9.06 19.64 6.69
C ASP A 277 9.09 18.22 6.10
N MET A 278 9.36 18.14 4.79
CA MET A 278 9.18 16.91 4.02
C MET A 278 10.34 16.62 3.08
N GLN A 279 10.57 15.33 2.87
CA GLN A 279 11.33 14.79 1.76
C GLN A 279 10.45 13.81 0.99
N TYR A 280 10.58 13.78 -0.34
CA TYR A 280 9.92 12.80 -1.18
C TYR A 280 10.94 12.09 -2.06
N VAL A 281 10.86 10.76 -2.08
CA VAL A 281 11.72 9.91 -2.89
C VAL A 281 10.93 8.77 -3.53
N GLN A 282 11.44 8.25 -4.66
CA GLN A 282 10.99 6.99 -5.23
C GLN A 282 12.08 5.93 -5.10
N ILE A 283 11.68 4.68 -4.85
CA ILE A 283 12.59 3.53 -4.88
C ILE A 283 12.66 3.03 -6.32
N ALA A 284 13.84 3.14 -6.92
CA ALA A 284 14.08 2.82 -8.31
C ALA A 284 13.75 1.35 -8.61
N ASN A 285 13.03 1.12 -9.70
CA ASN A 285 12.65 -0.21 -10.14
C ASN A 285 11.87 -1.01 -9.08
N ALA A 286 10.96 -0.36 -8.36
CA ALA A 286 10.04 -1.01 -7.45
C ALA A 286 8.59 -0.53 -7.70
N ASP A 287 7.60 -1.34 -7.35
CA ASP A 287 6.17 -0.99 -7.35
C ASP A 287 5.64 -0.82 -5.91
N HIS A 288 4.41 -1.23 -5.61
CA HIS A 288 3.82 -1.11 -4.27
C HIS A 288 4.49 -1.99 -3.21
N VAL A 289 5.28 -2.99 -3.61
CA VAL A 289 5.96 -3.92 -2.68
C VAL A 289 7.49 -3.81 -2.71
N PRO A 290 8.08 -2.61 -2.51
CA PRO A 290 9.53 -2.40 -2.58
C PRO A 290 10.29 -3.23 -1.53
N GLN A 291 9.68 -3.55 -0.38
CA GLN A 291 10.24 -4.44 0.63
C GLN A 291 10.49 -5.88 0.12
N LEU A 292 9.78 -6.30 -0.93
CA LEU A 292 9.98 -7.59 -1.60
C LEU A 292 10.94 -7.48 -2.79
N GLN A 293 10.99 -6.33 -3.46
CA GLN A 293 11.72 -6.15 -4.73
C GLN A 293 13.10 -5.50 -4.56
N ARG A 294 13.21 -4.52 -3.65
CA ARG A 294 14.36 -3.65 -3.40
C ARG A 294 14.58 -3.49 -1.89
N ARG A 295 14.59 -4.62 -1.19
CA ARG A 295 14.63 -4.68 0.28
C ARG A 295 15.82 -3.91 0.86
N LYS A 296 17.01 -4.09 0.28
CA LYS A 296 18.25 -3.48 0.77
C LYS A 296 18.16 -1.95 0.67
N GLU A 297 17.77 -1.46 -0.50
CA GLU A 297 17.59 -0.04 -0.80
C GLU A 297 16.52 0.58 0.09
N THR A 298 15.39 -0.12 0.25
CA THR A 298 14.27 0.31 1.11
C THR A 298 14.67 0.43 2.58
N MET A 299 15.32 -0.60 3.15
CA MET A 299 15.75 -0.53 4.55
C MET A 299 16.89 0.48 4.75
N HIS A 300 17.79 0.62 3.79
CA HIS A 300 18.88 1.59 3.86
C HIS A 300 18.34 3.03 3.84
N LEU A 301 17.34 3.31 2.99
CA LEU A 301 16.61 4.58 3.00
C LEU A 301 16.02 4.87 4.38
N PHE A 302 15.29 3.91 4.95
CA PHE A 302 14.65 4.07 6.24
C PHE A 302 15.67 4.32 7.36
N ALA A 303 16.72 3.49 7.46
CA ALA A 303 17.78 3.65 8.46
C ALA A 303 18.49 5.01 8.34
N THR A 304 18.71 5.50 7.11
CA THR A 304 19.39 6.78 6.86
C THR A 304 18.53 7.96 7.30
N PHE A 305 17.26 7.99 6.92
CA PHE A 305 16.34 9.04 7.36
C PHE A 305 16.12 9.03 8.88
N LEU A 306 16.02 7.85 9.50
CA LEU A 306 15.86 7.71 10.94
C LEU A 306 17.09 8.20 11.73
N ARG A 307 18.28 8.16 11.12
CA ARG A 307 19.53 8.73 11.66
C ARG A 307 19.73 10.21 11.35
N ASP A 308 18.76 10.85 10.71
CA ASP A 308 18.81 12.26 10.30
C ASP A 308 19.82 12.56 9.18
N GLU A 309 20.20 11.54 8.41
CA GLU A 309 21.18 11.67 7.34
C GLU A 309 20.51 11.99 5.99
N PRO A 310 21.23 12.64 5.05
CA PRO A 310 20.74 12.90 3.70
C PRO A 310 20.43 11.61 2.93
N VAL A 311 19.28 11.57 2.26
CA VAL A 311 18.81 10.41 1.48
C VAL A 311 18.98 10.55 -0.03
N ASP A 312 19.44 11.71 -0.50
CA ASP A 312 19.53 12.12 -1.90
C ASP A 312 20.65 11.41 -2.68
N GLN A 313 21.65 10.87 -1.98
CA GLN A 313 22.79 10.17 -2.60
C GLN A 313 22.72 8.64 -2.46
N LEU A 314 21.59 8.11 -1.97
CA LEU A 314 21.45 6.68 -1.75
C LEU A 314 21.28 5.92 -3.06
N GLU A 315 22.05 4.85 -3.23
CA GLU A 315 21.92 3.95 -4.38
C GLU A 315 20.50 3.38 -4.45
N GLY A 316 19.89 3.47 -5.64
CA GLY A 316 18.54 2.98 -5.88
C GLY A 316 17.41 3.89 -5.37
N ILE A 317 17.73 5.08 -4.86
CA ILE A 317 16.77 6.10 -4.44
C ILE A 317 16.77 7.25 -5.45
N ILE A 318 15.58 7.68 -5.85
CA ILE A 318 15.35 8.80 -6.77
C ILE A 318 14.77 9.96 -5.95
N PRO A 319 15.59 10.96 -5.58
CA PRO A 319 15.09 12.12 -4.85
C PRO A 319 14.39 13.10 -5.79
N PHE A 320 13.46 13.87 -5.24
CA PHE A 320 12.74 14.91 -5.98
C PHE A 320 12.74 16.25 -5.23
N THR A 321 12.90 17.32 -6.00
CA THR A 321 12.59 18.70 -5.55
C THR A 321 11.09 18.96 -5.57
N ARG A 322 10.64 20.01 -4.89
CA ARG A 322 9.23 20.43 -4.89
C ARG A 322 8.72 20.73 -6.30
N GLU A 323 9.54 21.34 -7.14
CA GLU A 323 9.23 21.64 -8.54
C GLU A 323 9.06 20.37 -9.36
N GLN A 324 9.97 19.39 -9.22
CA GLN A 324 9.86 18.11 -9.92
C GLN A 324 8.63 17.32 -9.49
N MET A 325 8.26 17.36 -8.20
CA MET A 325 7.08 16.67 -7.68
C MET A 325 5.78 17.15 -8.35
N GLN A 326 5.65 18.45 -8.62
CA GLN A 326 4.48 19.03 -9.29
C GLN A 326 4.34 18.58 -10.75
N GLN A 327 5.43 18.06 -11.35
CA GLN A 327 5.50 17.61 -12.74
C GLN A 327 5.44 16.08 -12.88
N ILE A 328 5.25 15.34 -11.77
CA ILE A 328 5.14 13.87 -11.83
C ILE A 328 3.88 13.48 -12.60
N GLU A 329 4.08 12.63 -13.61
CA GLU A 329 2.99 12.15 -14.48
C GLU A 329 1.92 11.42 -13.66
N ARG A 330 0.65 11.81 -13.89
CA ARG A 330 -0.49 11.31 -13.12
C ARG A 330 -0.75 9.82 -13.35
N ARG A 331 -0.54 9.35 -14.58
CA ARG A 331 -1.03 8.02 -15.02
C ARG A 331 -0.08 6.87 -14.73
N GLY A 332 1.21 7.12 -14.50
CA GLY A 332 2.25 6.10 -14.26
C GLY A 332 2.61 5.25 -15.48
N GLU A 333 1.64 4.94 -16.36
CA GLU A 333 1.84 4.22 -17.61
C GLU A 333 1.29 4.98 -18.82
N GLU A 334 2.07 4.97 -19.90
CA GLU A 334 1.70 5.48 -21.22
C GLU A 334 0.45 4.77 -21.75
N ARG A 335 -0.46 5.54 -22.35
CA ARG A 335 -1.63 5.02 -23.08
C ARG A 335 -1.38 5.17 -24.58
N ILE A 336 -1.81 4.17 -25.33
CA ILE A 336 -1.58 4.09 -26.77
C ILE A 336 -2.88 3.84 -27.53
N PRO A 337 -3.01 4.34 -28.77
CA PRO A 337 -4.05 3.86 -29.69
C PRO A 337 -3.76 2.41 -30.10
N VAL A 338 -4.71 1.78 -30.76
CA VAL A 338 -4.56 0.43 -31.34
C VAL A 338 -4.83 0.48 -32.85
N GLN A 339 -4.24 -0.45 -33.61
CA GLN A 339 -4.37 -0.47 -35.07
C GLN A 339 -5.81 -0.74 -35.53
N ASP A 340 -6.50 -1.68 -34.88
CA ASP A 340 -7.91 -2.02 -35.15
C ASP A 340 -8.77 -1.63 -33.94
N PRO A 341 -9.22 -0.36 -33.87
CA PRO A 341 -9.88 0.19 -32.69
C PRO A 341 -11.36 -0.18 -32.59
N GLU A 342 -12.00 -0.59 -33.69
CA GLU A 342 -13.40 -1.01 -33.71
C GLU A 342 -13.59 -2.33 -32.98
N ARG A 343 -14.21 -2.27 -31.81
CA ARG A 343 -14.46 -3.40 -30.90
C ARG A 343 -15.87 -3.30 -30.32
N PHE A 344 -16.14 -4.07 -29.28
CA PHE A 344 -17.42 -4.01 -28.57
C PHE A 344 -17.25 -4.42 -27.10
N LEU A 345 -18.19 -3.94 -26.28
CA LEU A 345 -18.42 -4.41 -24.93
C LEU A 345 -19.54 -5.45 -24.94
N SER A 346 -19.38 -6.54 -24.20
CA SER A 346 -20.46 -7.50 -23.92
C SER A 346 -20.81 -7.51 -22.44
N HIS A 347 -22.09 -7.63 -22.10
CA HIS A 347 -22.51 -7.84 -20.72
C HIS A 347 -22.28 -9.30 -20.29
N ARG A 348 -21.91 -9.50 -19.02
CA ARG A 348 -21.52 -10.82 -18.48
C ARG A 348 -22.66 -11.83 -18.41
N HIS A 349 -23.88 -11.36 -18.19
CA HIS A 349 -25.05 -12.20 -17.87
C HIS A 349 -26.23 -12.03 -18.84
N SER A 350 -26.06 -11.33 -19.96
CA SER A 350 -27.10 -11.12 -20.96
C SER A 350 -26.50 -11.01 -22.36
N ASP A 351 -27.37 -11.04 -23.37
CA ASP A 351 -26.97 -10.92 -24.78
C ASP A 351 -26.68 -9.46 -25.21
N LEU A 352 -26.52 -8.54 -24.24
CA LEU A 352 -26.23 -7.14 -24.52
C LEU A 352 -24.82 -6.98 -25.11
N ILE A 353 -24.75 -6.42 -26.31
CA ILE A 353 -23.52 -6.07 -27.02
C ILE A 353 -23.59 -4.59 -27.41
N LEU A 354 -22.54 -3.84 -27.08
CA LEU A 354 -22.44 -2.41 -27.34
C LEU A 354 -21.19 -2.15 -28.19
N PRO A 355 -21.33 -1.69 -29.45
CA PRO A 355 -20.18 -1.29 -30.27
C PRO A 355 -19.37 -0.18 -29.58
N SER A 356 -18.05 -0.21 -29.75
CA SER A 356 -17.15 0.76 -29.13
C SER A 356 -15.85 0.90 -29.92
N THR A 357 -15.31 2.10 -29.99
CA THR A 357 -14.00 2.36 -30.60
C THR A 357 -12.97 2.63 -29.50
N ILE A 358 -11.85 1.91 -29.50
CA ILE A 358 -10.75 2.16 -28.56
C ILE A 358 -10.05 3.46 -28.94
N VAL A 359 -10.13 4.46 -28.07
CA VAL A 359 -9.39 5.73 -28.23
C VAL A 359 -7.94 5.53 -27.81
N ASP A 360 -7.75 5.05 -26.58
CA ASP A 360 -6.44 4.68 -26.05
C ASP A 360 -6.55 3.62 -24.95
N ILE A 361 -5.49 2.82 -24.80
CA ILE A 361 -5.42 1.69 -23.87
C ILE A 361 -4.02 1.62 -23.22
N ASN A 362 -3.98 1.12 -21.98
CA ASN A 362 -2.77 0.59 -21.38
C ASN A 362 -3.12 -0.68 -20.57
N PHE A 363 -2.15 -1.23 -19.83
CA PHE A 363 -2.38 -2.44 -19.04
C PHE A 363 -3.47 -2.29 -17.95
N PHE A 364 -3.72 -1.07 -17.48
CA PHE A 364 -4.61 -0.80 -16.35
C PHE A 364 -6.03 -0.40 -16.76
N GLY A 365 -6.24 0.07 -17.98
CA GLY A 365 -7.57 0.44 -18.44
C GLY A 365 -7.61 1.04 -19.84
N VAL A 366 -8.82 1.41 -20.24
CA VAL A 366 -9.16 1.88 -21.60
C VAL A 366 -9.99 3.16 -21.58
N LEU A 367 -9.89 3.98 -22.63
CA LEU A 367 -10.88 4.98 -23.00
C LEU A 367 -11.58 4.51 -24.27
N LEU A 368 -12.90 4.43 -24.23
CA LEU A 368 -13.75 4.00 -25.34
C LEU A 368 -14.61 5.17 -25.82
N GLU A 369 -14.72 5.31 -27.13
CA GLU A 369 -15.74 6.11 -27.81
C GLU A 369 -16.93 5.20 -28.17
N MET A 370 -18.15 5.69 -28.03
CA MET A 370 -19.39 4.93 -28.25
C MET A 370 -20.49 5.85 -28.81
N ASN A 371 -21.54 5.26 -29.39
CA ASN A 371 -22.69 6.03 -29.81
C ASN A 371 -23.41 6.67 -28.62
N ALA A 372 -24.11 7.78 -28.88
CA ALA A 372 -25.02 8.37 -27.89
C ALA A 372 -26.05 7.33 -27.43
N GLY A 373 -26.14 7.13 -26.11
CA GLY A 373 -27.00 6.12 -25.48
C GLY A 373 -26.27 4.82 -25.12
N ASP A 374 -25.32 4.36 -25.93
CA ASP A 374 -24.54 3.14 -25.61
C ASP A 374 -23.58 3.40 -24.44
N ALA A 375 -22.98 4.59 -24.36
CA ALA A 375 -22.13 4.99 -23.24
C ALA A 375 -22.92 5.03 -21.91
N GLU A 376 -24.14 5.58 -21.93
CA GLU A 376 -25.05 5.61 -20.78
C GLU A 376 -25.46 4.18 -20.40
N ARG A 377 -25.81 3.35 -21.38
CA ARG A 377 -26.19 1.96 -21.18
C ARG A 377 -25.06 1.11 -20.59
N ALA A 378 -23.82 1.31 -21.05
CA ALA A 378 -22.65 0.62 -20.49
C ALA A 378 -22.45 1.00 -19.01
N ALA A 379 -22.65 2.26 -18.65
CA ALA A 379 -22.47 2.75 -17.28
C ALA A 379 -23.57 2.29 -16.30
N GLU A 380 -24.72 1.80 -16.78
CA GLU A 380 -25.70 1.08 -15.95
C GLU A 380 -25.14 -0.22 -15.37
N TYR A 381 -24.10 -0.79 -16.00
CA TYR A 381 -23.46 -2.06 -15.64
C TYR A 381 -21.97 -1.89 -15.33
N PRO A 382 -21.59 -1.07 -14.33
CA PRO A 382 -20.22 -0.60 -14.14
C PRO A 382 -19.21 -1.70 -13.79
N ARG A 383 -19.67 -2.93 -13.48
CA ARG A 383 -18.84 -4.08 -13.11
C ARG A 383 -19.00 -5.30 -14.03
N ASP A 384 -19.97 -5.27 -14.94
CA ASP A 384 -20.43 -6.46 -15.66
C ASP A 384 -20.19 -6.38 -17.18
N MET A 385 -19.52 -5.33 -17.66
CA MET A 385 -19.10 -5.21 -19.06
C MET A 385 -17.71 -5.81 -19.26
N ALA A 386 -17.49 -6.47 -20.39
CA ALA A 386 -16.19 -6.96 -20.82
C ALA A 386 -15.86 -6.45 -22.23
N LEU A 387 -14.64 -5.93 -22.40
CA LEU A 387 -14.11 -5.51 -23.69
C LEU A 387 -13.55 -6.71 -24.44
N HIS A 388 -13.95 -6.88 -25.70
CA HIS A 388 -13.37 -7.88 -26.60
C HIS A 388 -12.21 -7.26 -27.36
N LEU A 389 -11.09 -7.98 -27.37
CA LEU A 389 -9.84 -7.67 -28.04
C LEU A 389 -9.47 -8.88 -28.91
N GLU A 390 -8.60 -8.65 -29.88
CA GLU A 390 -8.15 -9.70 -30.78
C GLU A 390 -6.65 -9.55 -31.01
N ASP A 391 -5.96 -10.67 -30.96
CA ASP A 391 -4.56 -10.79 -31.31
C ASP A 391 -4.36 -11.98 -32.26
N GLU A 392 -3.10 -12.29 -32.58
CA GLU A 392 -2.72 -13.42 -33.43
C GLU A 392 -3.21 -14.80 -32.94
N GLN A 393 -3.58 -14.93 -31.66
CA GLN A 393 -4.14 -16.16 -31.06
C GLN A 393 -5.68 -16.16 -31.09
N GLY A 394 -6.31 -15.14 -31.68
CA GLY A 394 -7.75 -14.98 -31.82
C GLY A 394 -8.36 -13.98 -30.84
N GLU A 395 -9.67 -14.07 -30.64
CA GLU A 395 -10.41 -13.19 -29.72
C GLU A 395 -10.14 -13.55 -28.25
N PHE A 396 -10.09 -12.53 -27.39
CA PHE A 396 -10.16 -12.65 -25.95
C PHE A 396 -10.90 -11.46 -25.35
N LYS A 397 -11.44 -11.64 -24.15
CA LYS A 397 -12.16 -10.59 -23.45
C LYS A 397 -11.56 -10.29 -22.09
N ILE A 398 -11.68 -9.05 -21.67
CA ILE A 398 -11.26 -8.59 -20.35
C ILE A 398 -12.38 -7.79 -19.69
N GLU A 399 -12.73 -8.19 -18.47
CA GLU A 399 -13.77 -7.52 -17.68
C GLU A 399 -13.34 -6.09 -17.34
N CYS A 400 -14.32 -5.17 -17.29
CA CYS A 400 -14.12 -3.74 -17.13
C CYS A 400 -14.82 -3.21 -15.88
N LEU A 401 -14.15 -2.28 -15.18
CA LEU A 401 -14.71 -1.47 -14.10
C LEU A 401 -14.90 -0.04 -14.61
N ILE A 402 -16.13 0.33 -14.98
CA ILE A 402 -16.47 1.65 -15.51
C ILE A 402 -16.59 2.65 -14.36
N PHE A 403 -15.71 3.66 -14.36
CA PHE A 403 -15.67 4.64 -13.28
C PHE A 403 -16.06 6.06 -13.73
N GLU A 404 -16.10 6.34 -15.02
CA GLU A 404 -16.45 7.65 -15.56
C GLU A 404 -17.02 7.50 -16.98
N HIS A 405 -17.99 8.34 -17.32
CA HIS A 405 -18.60 8.38 -18.65
C HIS A 405 -19.09 9.79 -18.98
N ASN A 406 -19.29 10.05 -20.27
CA ASN A 406 -20.12 11.13 -20.80
C ASN A 406 -21.02 10.56 -21.91
N HIS A 407 -21.74 11.39 -22.66
CA HIS A 407 -22.68 10.93 -23.70
C HIS A 407 -22.05 10.05 -24.81
N HIS A 408 -20.74 10.14 -25.02
CA HIS A 408 -20.05 9.45 -26.12
C HIS A 408 -18.83 8.64 -25.67
N GLN A 409 -18.45 8.69 -24.39
CA GLN A 409 -17.23 8.07 -23.91
C GLN A 409 -17.41 7.35 -22.61
N VAL A 410 -16.66 6.25 -22.46
CA VAL A 410 -16.55 5.47 -21.24
C VAL A 410 -15.08 5.32 -20.87
N ARG A 411 -14.75 5.58 -19.61
CA ARG A 411 -13.46 5.25 -19.00
C ARG A 411 -13.62 4.07 -18.08
N ALA A 412 -12.82 3.05 -18.33
CA ALA A 412 -12.83 1.82 -17.55
C ALA A 412 -11.43 1.40 -17.12
N LEU A 413 -11.33 0.79 -15.95
CA LEU A 413 -10.18 -0.03 -15.58
C LEU A 413 -10.41 -1.46 -16.06
N PHE A 414 -9.32 -2.20 -16.26
CA PHE A 414 -9.41 -3.63 -16.43
C PHE A 414 -9.48 -4.34 -15.07
N LYS A 415 -10.48 -5.20 -14.95
CA LYS A 415 -10.65 -6.10 -13.81
C LYS A 415 -9.73 -7.30 -14.00
N HIS A 416 -8.59 -7.23 -13.34
CA HIS A 416 -7.58 -8.28 -13.37
C HIS A 416 -7.94 -9.38 -12.37
N GLY A 417 -8.44 -10.52 -12.85
CA GLY A 417 -8.70 -11.72 -12.05
C GLY A 417 -7.98 -12.98 -12.56
N SER A 418 -7.26 -12.87 -13.68
CA SER A 418 -6.58 -14.00 -14.32
C SER A 418 -5.19 -13.61 -14.78
N PHE A 419 -4.17 -14.34 -14.33
CA PHE A 419 -2.79 -14.16 -14.79
C PHE A 419 -2.64 -14.43 -16.28
N GLU A 420 -3.39 -15.39 -16.84
CA GLU A 420 -3.37 -15.71 -18.26
C GLU A 420 -3.89 -14.53 -19.10
N ILE A 421 -5.05 -13.99 -18.72
CA ILE A 421 -5.63 -12.82 -19.40
C ILE A 421 -4.73 -11.60 -19.23
N ALA A 422 -4.18 -11.39 -18.04
CA ALA A 422 -3.24 -10.30 -17.77
C ALA A 422 -1.97 -10.42 -18.64
N GLU A 423 -1.37 -11.61 -18.76
CA GLU A 423 -0.21 -11.83 -19.61
C GLU A 423 -0.54 -11.63 -21.09
N ARG A 424 -1.72 -12.08 -21.54
CA ARG A 424 -2.20 -11.85 -22.91
C ARG A 424 -2.43 -10.37 -23.18
N LEU A 425 -3.06 -9.62 -22.28
CA LEU A 425 -3.22 -8.17 -22.38
C LEU A 425 -1.86 -7.45 -22.43
N GLY A 426 -0.91 -7.85 -21.58
CA GLY A 426 0.43 -7.29 -21.57
C GLY A 426 1.13 -7.45 -22.93
N ARG A 427 1.08 -8.65 -23.50
CA ARG A 427 1.61 -8.92 -24.85
C ARG A 427 0.88 -8.13 -25.94
N PHE A 428 -0.45 -8.05 -25.87
CA PHE A 428 -1.25 -7.26 -26.79
C PHE A 428 -0.81 -5.78 -26.78
N VAL A 429 -0.69 -5.17 -25.60
CA VAL A 429 -0.24 -3.76 -25.49
C VAL A 429 1.20 -3.59 -25.99
N GLU A 430 2.13 -4.50 -25.66
CA GLU A 430 3.50 -4.45 -26.19
C GLU A 430 3.55 -4.52 -27.72
N LEU A 431 2.73 -5.39 -28.33
CA LEU A 431 2.63 -5.53 -29.78
C LEU A 431 2.08 -4.26 -30.45
N GLN A 432 0.99 -3.71 -29.92
CA GLN A 432 0.41 -2.46 -30.43
C GLN A 432 1.41 -1.30 -30.37
N LYS A 433 2.21 -1.21 -29.30
CA LYS A 433 3.33 -0.25 -29.21
C LYS A 433 4.37 -0.46 -30.31
N ALA A 434 4.76 -1.70 -30.56
CA ALA A 434 5.73 -2.02 -31.62
C ALA A 434 5.22 -1.65 -33.01
N LEU A 435 3.94 -1.91 -33.29
CA LEU A 435 3.29 -1.57 -34.57
C LEU A 435 3.23 -0.06 -34.81
N LEU A 436 2.89 0.73 -33.78
CA LEU A 436 2.89 2.19 -33.88
C LEU A 436 4.28 2.76 -34.20
N ASN A 437 5.32 2.24 -33.54
CA ASN A 437 6.70 2.66 -33.79
C ASN A 437 7.17 2.28 -35.20
N ALA A 438 6.77 1.10 -35.69
CA ALA A 438 7.08 0.65 -37.05
C ALA A 438 6.37 1.50 -38.11
N GLY A 439 5.10 1.86 -37.90
CA GLY A 439 4.34 2.74 -38.80
C GLY A 439 4.95 4.14 -38.92
N GLN A 440 5.37 4.73 -37.80
CA GLN A 440 6.06 6.04 -37.79
C GLN A 440 7.39 6.03 -38.55
N LEU A 441 8.13 4.92 -38.50
CA LEU A 441 9.37 4.74 -39.28
C LEU A 441 9.12 4.63 -40.78
N VAL A 442 7.98 4.10 -41.21
CA VAL A 442 7.60 3.99 -42.63
C VAL A 442 7.08 5.33 -43.17
N GLU A 443 6.40 6.14 -42.37
CA GLU A 443 5.96 7.49 -42.76
C GLU A 443 7.09 8.54 -42.78
N ALA A 444 8.21 8.27 -42.10
CA ALA A 444 9.37 9.15 -42.02
C ALA A 444 10.41 8.93 -43.16
N ILE A 445 10.19 7.95 -44.03
CA ILE A 445 11.00 7.64 -45.23
C ILE A 445 10.22 8.09 -46.46
#